data_AF-A0A8K0RG69-F1
#
_entry.id   AF-A0A8K0RG69-F1
#
_cell.length_a   1.000
_cell.length_b   1.000
_cell.length_c   1.000
_cell.angle_alpha   90.00
_cell.angle_beta   90.00
_cell.angle_gamma   90.00
#
_symmetry.space_group_name_H-M   'P 1'
#
loop_
_entity.id
_entity.type
_entity.pdbx_description
1 polymer ?
#
loop_
_entity_poly.entity_id
_entity_poly.type
_entity_poly.pdbx_seq_one_letter_code
_entity_poly.pdbx_strand_id
1 'polypeptide(L)'
;MEVLRNNPYSPSPIEDNARELEAPYSVLFHHQEELRELQKVDEGYETALTPLLSFLDSEHQKEFEDARRMFGDGLVTLSHVDKLYRNNAVVVTCNPETKVLRAGVLTHFSWASHDTAYLRGWSWGYNGSQFTRVPWTSFMQMPTSASPKQRRAIPISELPVYPFCYAPQHQQEQLRNRGAQYWRSRNGHYCEYIQYKDDLQSANVSIPAEGC
;
A
#
# COMPACT_ATOMS: atom_id res chain seq x y z
N MET A 1 -14.87 -15.78 -41.11
CA MET A 1 -15.22 -14.62 -40.26
C MET A 1 -16.11 -15.15 -39.15
N GLU A 2 -15.53 -15.54 -38.03
CA GLU A 2 -16.27 -16.02 -36.86
C GLU A 2 -16.67 -14.84 -35.97
N VAL A 3 -17.96 -14.81 -35.64
CA VAL A 3 -18.60 -13.80 -34.81
C VAL A 3 -18.30 -14.14 -33.35
N LEU A 4 -17.50 -13.30 -32.69
CA LEU A 4 -17.26 -13.36 -31.24
C LEU A 4 -18.60 -13.14 -30.53
N ARG A 5 -19.13 -14.20 -29.92
CA ARG A 5 -20.27 -14.12 -29.01
C ARG A 5 -19.81 -13.40 -27.74
N ASN A 6 -20.35 -12.20 -27.54
CA ASN A 6 -20.30 -11.52 -26.25
C ASN A 6 -20.90 -12.43 -25.19
N ASN A 7 -20.09 -12.86 -24.22
CA ASN A 7 -20.57 -13.51 -23.01
C ASN A 7 -21.09 -12.41 -22.06
N PRO A 8 -22.41 -12.35 -21.76
CA PRO A 8 -22.98 -11.31 -20.90
C PRO A 8 -22.81 -11.59 -19.40
N TYR A 9 -22.14 -12.67 -19.01
CA TYR A 9 -21.86 -12.97 -17.61
C TYR A 9 -20.57 -12.30 -17.16
N SER A 10 -20.68 -11.01 -16.82
CA SER A 10 -19.81 -10.41 -15.81
C SER A 10 -20.26 -10.99 -14.47
N PRO A 11 -19.43 -11.78 -13.75
CA PRO A 11 -19.78 -12.20 -12.40
C PRO A 11 -20.06 -10.95 -11.55
N SER A 12 -21.07 -11.05 -10.69
CA SER A 12 -21.38 -9.97 -9.77
C SER A 12 -20.17 -9.71 -8.85
N PRO A 13 -20.02 -8.50 -8.27
CA PRO A 13 -18.95 -8.22 -7.30
C PRO A 13 -18.92 -9.18 -6.11
N ILE A 14 -20.03 -9.90 -5.85
CA ILE A 14 -20.17 -10.90 -4.80
C ILE A 14 -19.64 -12.27 -5.27
N GLU A 15 -19.86 -12.64 -6.54
CA GLU A 15 -19.33 -13.89 -7.12
C GLU A 15 -17.83 -13.82 -7.39
N ASP A 16 -17.29 -12.62 -7.68
CA ASP A 16 -15.84 -12.39 -7.77
C ASP A 16 -15.14 -12.44 -6.38
N ASN A 17 -15.92 -12.36 -5.29
CA ASN A 17 -15.46 -12.49 -3.91
C ASN A 17 -15.53 -13.92 -3.37
N ALA A 18 -16.11 -14.87 -4.11
CA ALA A 18 -15.97 -16.30 -3.82
C ALA A 18 -14.62 -16.85 -4.30
N ARG A 19 -13.60 -15.98 -4.41
CA ARG A 19 -12.21 -16.42 -4.48
C ARG A 19 -11.93 -17.15 -3.19
N GLU A 20 -11.63 -18.44 -3.33
CA GLU A 20 -11.13 -19.29 -2.26
C GLU A 20 -10.16 -18.46 -1.41
N LEU A 21 -10.45 -18.36 -0.12
CA LEU A 21 -9.52 -17.75 0.82
C LEU A 21 -8.26 -18.63 0.79
N GLU A 22 -7.23 -18.20 0.09
CA GLU A 22 -5.99 -18.96 -0.01
C GLU A 22 -5.22 -18.82 1.31
N ALA A 23 -4.85 -19.97 1.90
CA ALA A 23 -3.92 -19.99 3.03
C ALA A 23 -2.60 -19.33 2.58
N PRO A 24 -2.01 -18.43 3.40
CA PRO A 24 -2.23 -18.23 4.84
C PRO A 24 -3.16 -17.05 5.19
N TYR A 25 -4.26 -16.86 4.44
CA TYR A 25 -5.40 -16.01 4.80
C TYR A 25 -5.06 -14.55 5.15
N SER A 26 -4.31 -13.85 4.31
CA SER A 26 -3.87 -12.46 4.56
C SER A 26 -5.01 -11.50 4.93
N VAL A 27 -6.21 -11.70 4.36
CA VAL A 27 -7.40 -10.89 4.71
C VAL A 27 -7.77 -11.07 6.19
N LEU A 28 -7.77 -12.31 6.70
CA LEU A 28 -8.07 -12.59 8.10
C LEU A 28 -6.97 -12.07 9.02
N PHE A 29 -5.70 -12.14 8.60
CA PHE A 29 -4.58 -11.54 9.32
C PHE A 29 -4.78 -10.02 9.54
N HIS A 30 -5.18 -9.30 8.49
CA HIS A 30 -5.39 -7.84 8.54
C HIS A 30 -6.62 -7.41 9.33
N HIS A 31 -7.58 -8.31 9.54
CA HIS A 31 -8.86 -8.01 10.15
C HIS A 31 -9.10 -8.73 11.49
N GLN A 32 -8.09 -9.42 12.03
CA GLN A 32 -8.24 -10.26 13.22
C GLN A 32 -8.74 -9.45 14.43
N GLU A 33 -8.23 -8.23 14.62
CA GLU A 33 -8.66 -7.35 15.72
C GLU A 33 -10.09 -6.87 15.51
N GLU A 34 -10.44 -6.39 14.32
CA GLU A 34 -11.82 -5.97 14.02
C GLU A 34 -12.82 -7.13 14.19
N LEU A 35 -12.45 -8.35 13.79
CA LEU A 35 -13.29 -9.55 13.99
C LEU A 35 -13.48 -9.88 15.48
N ARG A 36 -12.44 -9.73 16.32
CA ARG A 36 -12.57 -9.94 17.77
C ARG A 36 -13.41 -8.87 18.44
N GLU A 37 -13.35 -7.63 17.98
CA GLU A 37 -14.24 -6.58 18.48
C GLU A 37 -15.69 -6.84 18.06
N LEU A 38 -15.93 -7.25 16.80
CA LEU A 38 -17.27 -7.62 16.32
C LEU A 38 -17.87 -8.81 17.08
N GLN A 39 -17.05 -9.79 17.46
CA GLN A 39 -17.48 -10.92 18.28
C GLN A 39 -18.12 -10.47 19.61
N LYS A 40 -17.68 -9.34 20.16
CA LYS A 40 -18.17 -8.80 21.44
C LYS A 40 -19.44 -7.94 21.31
N VAL A 41 -19.89 -7.64 20.09
CA VAL A 41 -21.01 -6.71 19.85
C VAL A 41 -22.37 -7.37 20.06
N ASP A 42 -22.55 -8.60 19.60
CA ASP A 42 -23.83 -9.31 19.63
C ASP A 42 -23.64 -10.83 19.70
N GLU A 43 -24.60 -11.53 20.30
CA GLU A 43 -24.61 -12.99 20.47
C GLU A 43 -24.61 -13.74 19.13
N GLY A 44 -25.24 -13.15 18.09
CA GLY A 44 -25.20 -13.68 16.73
C GLY A 44 -23.80 -13.67 16.13
N TYR A 45 -23.04 -12.58 16.33
CA TYR A 45 -21.65 -12.50 15.89
C TYR A 45 -20.73 -13.38 16.73
N GLU A 46 -20.97 -13.45 18.04
CA GLU A 46 -20.22 -14.35 18.93
C GLU A 46 -20.30 -15.79 18.43
N THR A 47 -21.52 -16.28 18.19
CA THR A 47 -21.77 -17.66 17.73
C THR A 47 -21.10 -17.93 16.39
N ALA A 48 -21.16 -16.97 15.46
CA ALA A 48 -20.61 -17.12 14.12
C ALA A 48 -19.08 -17.03 14.06
N LEU A 49 -18.46 -16.13 14.85
CA LEU A 49 -17.03 -15.84 14.79
C LEU A 49 -16.19 -16.73 15.71
N THR A 50 -16.78 -17.29 16.77
CA THR A 50 -16.04 -18.14 17.72
C THR A 50 -15.32 -19.31 17.06
N PRO A 51 -15.96 -20.12 16.18
CA PRO A 51 -15.26 -21.23 15.52
C PRO A 51 -14.14 -20.76 14.60
N LEU A 52 -14.36 -19.68 13.85
CA LEU A 52 -13.37 -19.10 12.93
C LEU A 52 -12.14 -18.58 13.69
N LEU A 53 -12.36 -17.78 14.74
CA LEU A 53 -11.27 -17.23 15.55
C LEU A 53 -10.53 -18.33 16.29
N SER A 54 -11.23 -19.36 16.81
CA SER A 54 -10.58 -20.51 17.46
C SER A 54 -9.68 -21.28 16.50
N PHE A 55 -10.10 -21.45 15.24
CA PHE A 55 -9.29 -22.09 14.19
C PHE A 55 -8.05 -21.26 13.84
N LEU A 56 -8.20 -19.94 13.69
CA LEU A 56 -7.06 -19.05 13.45
C LEU A 56 -6.08 -19.07 14.63
N ASP A 57 -6.61 -19.17 15.85
CA ASP A 57 -5.83 -19.21 17.08
C ASP A 57 -5.03 -20.50 17.22
N SER A 58 -5.58 -21.64 16.75
CA SER A 58 -4.87 -22.92 16.79
C SER A 58 -3.83 -23.08 15.68
N GLU A 59 -4.18 -22.74 14.43
CA GLU A 59 -3.35 -23.06 13.27
C GLU A 59 -2.39 -21.95 12.84
N HIS A 60 -2.79 -20.68 13.01
CA HIS A 60 -2.10 -19.54 12.39
C HIS A 60 -1.57 -18.48 13.35
N GLN A 61 -1.95 -18.51 14.63
CA GLN A 61 -1.57 -17.49 15.60
C GLN A 61 -0.06 -17.26 15.67
N LYS A 62 0.71 -18.34 15.75
CA LYS A 62 2.18 -18.25 15.80
C LYS A 62 2.75 -17.58 14.56
N GLU A 63 2.26 -17.95 13.38
CA GLU A 63 2.70 -17.37 12.11
C GLU A 63 2.34 -15.87 12.04
N PHE A 64 1.16 -15.49 12.54
CA PHE A 64 0.69 -14.11 12.56
C PHE A 64 1.47 -13.25 13.55
N GLU A 65 1.76 -13.76 14.74
CA GLU A 65 2.61 -13.10 15.71
C GLU A 65 4.05 -12.92 15.19
N ASP A 66 4.60 -13.94 14.54
CA ASP A 66 5.92 -13.85 13.90
C ASP A 66 5.95 -12.76 12.82
N ALA A 67 4.91 -12.70 11.96
CA ALA A 67 4.78 -11.64 10.97
C ALA A 67 4.67 -10.25 11.60
N ARG A 68 3.78 -10.07 12.60
CA ARG A 68 3.61 -8.79 13.31
C ARG A 68 4.88 -8.33 13.99
N ARG A 69 5.62 -9.25 14.62
CA ARG A 69 6.91 -8.96 15.23
C ARG A 69 7.94 -8.48 14.19
N MET A 70 8.10 -9.23 13.10
CA MET A 70 9.02 -8.83 12.02
C MET A 70 8.66 -7.44 11.47
N PHE A 71 7.37 -7.20 11.24
CA PHE A 71 6.87 -5.91 10.77
C PHE A 71 7.15 -4.79 11.77
N GLY A 72 6.95 -5.04 13.07
CA GLY A 72 7.30 -4.10 14.14
C GLY A 72 8.78 -3.72 14.15
N ASP A 73 9.66 -4.69 13.81
CA ASP A 73 11.11 -4.47 13.65
C ASP A 73 11.48 -3.81 12.31
N GLY A 74 10.50 -3.50 11.46
CA GLY A 74 10.72 -2.94 10.12
C GLY A 74 11.28 -3.95 9.12
N LEU A 75 11.12 -5.24 9.37
CA LEU A 75 11.67 -6.34 8.58
C LEU A 75 10.56 -7.20 7.96
N VAL A 76 10.89 -7.89 6.87
CA VAL A 76 10.00 -8.85 6.21
C VAL A 76 10.80 -10.00 5.61
N THR A 77 10.17 -11.17 5.52
CA THR A 77 10.71 -12.33 4.82
C THR A 77 9.79 -12.74 3.67
N LEU A 78 10.30 -13.59 2.77
CA LEU A 78 9.52 -14.16 1.67
C LEU A 78 8.21 -14.81 2.14
N SER A 79 8.20 -15.41 3.33
CA SER A 79 7.04 -16.13 3.87
C SER A 79 5.96 -15.23 4.48
N HIS A 80 6.25 -13.96 4.72
CA HIS A 80 5.31 -13.04 5.34
C HIS A 80 5.00 -11.80 4.47
N VAL A 81 5.62 -11.67 3.30
CA VAL A 81 5.42 -10.48 2.45
C VAL A 81 3.99 -10.36 1.90
N ASP A 82 3.29 -11.47 1.74
CA ASP A 82 1.85 -11.53 1.44
C ASP A 82 0.97 -10.86 2.50
N LYS A 83 1.40 -10.90 3.77
CA LYS A 83 0.73 -10.27 4.91
C LYS A 83 1.15 -8.82 5.14
N LEU A 84 2.16 -8.33 4.41
CA LEU A 84 2.63 -6.95 4.50
C LEU A 84 1.66 -5.99 3.79
N TYR A 85 1.03 -6.45 2.71
CA TYR A 85 0.26 -5.61 1.80
C TYR A 85 -1.25 -5.73 2.02
N ARG A 86 -1.81 -4.72 2.69
CA ARG A 86 -3.27 -4.57 2.83
C ARG A 86 -3.86 -3.90 1.59
N ASN A 87 -5.00 -4.41 1.12
CA ASN A 87 -5.77 -3.73 0.07
C ASN A 87 -6.17 -2.32 0.51
N ASN A 88 -6.13 -1.38 -0.43
CA ASN A 88 -6.35 0.06 -0.23
C ASN A 88 -5.32 0.75 0.67
N ALA A 89 -4.21 0.08 1.03
CA ALA A 89 -3.11 0.74 1.72
C ALA A 89 -2.36 1.69 0.78
N VAL A 90 -1.83 2.77 1.35
CA VAL A 90 -0.90 3.65 0.64
C VAL A 90 0.47 2.97 0.63
N VAL A 91 1.04 2.83 -0.57
CA VAL A 91 2.38 2.31 -0.80
C VAL A 91 3.27 3.39 -1.40
N VAL A 92 4.57 3.26 -1.14
CA VAL A 92 5.62 4.14 -1.64
C VAL A 92 6.48 3.37 -2.61
N THR A 93 6.87 4.03 -3.69
CA THR A 93 7.88 3.54 -4.62
C THR A 93 8.81 4.68 -5.01
N CYS A 94 10.05 4.36 -5.32
CA CYS A 94 11.03 5.31 -5.80
C CYS A 94 11.29 5.05 -7.28
N ASN A 95 11.18 6.08 -8.12
CA ASN A 95 11.59 5.94 -9.51
C ASN A 95 13.12 5.75 -9.55
N PRO A 96 13.64 4.66 -10.15
CA PRO A 96 15.06 4.34 -10.08
C PRO A 96 15.95 5.37 -10.78
N GLU A 97 15.44 6.02 -11.83
CA GLU A 97 16.17 7.00 -12.65
C GLU A 97 16.16 8.39 -12.02
N THR A 98 14.97 8.88 -11.67
CA THR A 98 14.78 10.26 -11.18
C THR A 98 14.93 10.40 -9.68
N LYS A 99 15.00 9.28 -8.94
CA LYS A 99 15.00 9.21 -7.46
C LYS A 99 13.80 9.91 -6.79
N VAL A 100 12.75 10.19 -7.57
CA VAL A 100 11.54 10.82 -7.06
C VAL A 100 10.66 9.76 -6.40
N LEU A 101 10.36 9.97 -5.13
CA LEU A 101 9.38 9.19 -4.39
C LEU A 101 7.97 9.45 -4.93
N ARG A 102 7.19 8.39 -5.03
CA ARG A 102 5.77 8.41 -5.43
C ARG A 102 4.97 7.60 -4.43
N ALA A 103 3.79 8.11 -4.10
CA ALA A 103 2.79 7.39 -3.33
C ALA A 103 1.65 6.94 -4.24
N GLY A 104 1.15 5.74 -4.00
CA GLY A 104 -0.01 5.17 -4.69
C GLY A 104 -0.85 4.36 -3.73
N VAL A 105 -2.08 4.06 -4.13
CA VAL A 105 -2.97 3.14 -3.42
C VAL A 105 -2.84 1.77 -4.06
N LEU A 106 -2.53 0.77 -3.24
CA LEU A 106 -2.50 -0.63 -3.66
C LEU A 106 -3.92 -1.19 -3.73
N THR A 107 -4.24 -1.90 -4.81
CA THR A 107 -5.53 -2.58 -4.97
C THR A 107 -5.39 -4.09 -5.00
N HIS A 108 -4.21 -4.62 -5.34
CA HIS A 108 -3.99 -6.06 -5.49
C HIS A 108 -2.53 -6.43 -5.29
N PHE A 109 -2.31 -7.56 -4.61
CA PHE A 109 -1.02 -8.23 -4.47
C PHE A 109 -1.22 -9.72 -4.81
N SER A 110 -0.30 -10.31 -5.57
CA SER A 110 -0.25 -11.75 -5.78
C SER A 110 1.16 -12.20 -6.15
N TRP A 111 1.44 -13.49 -6.00
CA TRP A 111 2.66 -14.09 -6.54
C TRP A 111 2.53 -14.32 -8.05
N ALA A 112 3.49 -13.82 -8.83
CA ALA A 112 3.63 -14.14 -10.24
C ALA A 112 4.53 -15.37 -10.46
N SER A 113 5.44 -15.62 -9.52
CA SER A 113 6.31 -16.79 -9.44
C SER A 113 6.65 -17.08 -7.97
N HIS A 114 7.53 -18.04 -7.70
CA HIS A 114 7.98 -18.38 -6.34
C HIS A 114 8.75 -17.25 -5.62
N ASP A 115 9.30 -16.29 -6.36
CA ASP A 115 10.11 -15.19 -5.81
C ASP A 115 9.79 -13.82 -6.43
N THR A 116 8.86 -13.76 -7.39
CA THR A 116 8.41 -12.52 -8.01
C THR A 116 6.98 -12.20 -7.56
N ALA A 117 6.80 -11.08 -6.87
CA ALA A 117 5.50 -10.55 -6.52
C ALA A 117 4.99 -9.58 -7.60
N TYR A 118 3.70 -9.64 -7.88
CA TYR A 118 2.97 -8.71 -8.73
C TYR A 118 2.08 -7.80 -7.89
N LEU A 119 2.25 -6.50 -8.07
CA LEU A 119 1.50 -5.46 -7.39
C LEU A 119 0.76 -4.60 -8.41
N ARG A 120 -0.49 -4.27 -8.10
CA ARG A 120 -1.31 -3.36 -8.90
C ARG A 120 -2.00 -2.35 -8.01
N GLY A 121 -2.11 -1.14 -8.51
CA GLY A 121 -2.80 -0.06 -7.82
C GLY A 121 -3.14 1.10 -8.73
N TRP A 122 -3.38 2.25 -8.10
CA TRP A 122 -3.53 3.52 -8.78
C TRP A 122 -2.86 4.64 -7.98
N SER A 123 -2.59 5.76 -8.62
CA SER A 123 -2.04 6.97 -8.00
C SER A 123 -2.80 8.19 -8.51
N TRP A 124 -2.63 9.34 -7.86
CA TRP A 124 -3.23 10.58 -8.34
C TRP A 124 -2.38 11.19 -9.45
N GLY A 125 -2.99 11.42 -10.61
CA GLY A 125 -2.41 12.17 -11.71
C GLY A 125 -3.10 13.51 -11.88
N TYR A 126 -2.35 14.51 -12.31
CA TYR A 126 -2.88 15.79 -12.74
C TYR A 126 -2.23 16.16 -14.08
N ASN A 127 -3.03 16.35 -15.12
CA ASN A 127 -2.56 16.68 -16.46
C ASN A 127 -2.69 18.18 -16.80
N GLY A 128 -2.84 19.04 -15.77
CA GLY A 128 -3.08 20.48 -15.96
C GLY A 128 -4.56 20.87 -16.10
N SER A 129 -5.47 19.92 -16.31
CA SER A 129 -6.91 20.18 -16.39
C SER A 129 -7.75 19.26 -15.52
N GLN A 130 -7.37 17.98 -15.41
CA GLN A 130 -8.13 16.96 -14.70
C GLN A 130 -7.27 16.28 -13.65
N PHE A 131 -7.91 16.03 -12.51
CA PHE A 131 -7.37 15.23 -11.43
C PHE A 131 -7.96 13.82 -11.54
N THR A 132 -7.13 12.84 -11.93
CA THR A 132 -7.59 11.49 -12.27
C THR A 132 -6.82 10.42 -11.51
N ARG A 133 -7.41 9.23 -11.42
CA ARG A 133 -6.72 8.04 -10.94
C ARG A 133 -5.94 7.43 -12.10
N VAL A 134 -4.63 7.35 -11.96
CA VAL A 134 -3.72 6.74 -12.95
C VAL A 134 -3.34 5.35 -12.44
N PRO A 135 -3.70 4.27 -13.16
CA PRO A 135 -3.34 2.92 -12.76
C PRO A 135 -1.82 2.72 -12.84
N TRP A 136 -1.29 1.85 -11.98
CA TRP A 136 0.10 1.41 -12.03
C TRP A 136 0.19 -0.09 -11.73
N THR A 137 1.24 -0.71 -12.26
CA THR A 137 1.62 -2.09 -11.96
C THR A 137 3.12 -2.13 -11.67
N SER A 138 3.55 -3.09 -10.86
CA SER A 138 4.94 -3.29 -10.51
C SER A 138 5.22 -4.77 -10.28
N PHE A 139 6.43 -5.19 -10.64
CA PHE A 139 6.98 -6.48 -10.30
C PHE A 139 8.11 -6.29 -9.29
N MET A 140 8.08 -7.06 -8.23
CA MET A 140 9.08 -7.03 -7.18
C MET A 140 9.76 -8.39 -7.09
N GLN A 141 11.06 -8.42 -7.37
CA GLN A 141 11.87 -9.60 -7.13
C GLN A 141 12.28 -9.65 -5.66
N MET A 142 11.93 -10.73 -4.98
CA MET A 142 12.38 -10.99 -3.63
C MET A 142 13.76 -11.63 -3.67
N PRO A 143 14.68 -11.26 -2.77
CA PRO A 143 15.99 -11.87 -2.70
C PRO A 143 15.85 -13.31 -2.19
N THR A 144 15.92 -14.26 -3.11
CA THR A 144 15.90 -15.69 -2.82
C THR A 144 17.25 -16.08 -2.22
N SER A 145 17.26 -16.51 -0.96
CA SER A 145 18.47 -17.08 -0.36
C SER A 145 18.75 -18.44 -0.99
N ALA A 146 20.01 -18.70 -1.33
CA ALA A 146 20.44 -19.97 -1.94
C ALA A 146 20.22 -21.19 -1.03
N SER A 147 19.85 -21.01 0.25
CA SER A 147 19.50 -22.10 1.15
C SER A 147 18.06 -21.98 1.68
N PRO A 148 17.25 -23.06 1.63
CA PRO A 148 15.88 -23.08 2.18
C PRO A 148 15.78 -22.78 3.69
N LYS A 149 16.92 -22.88 4.41
CA LYS A 149 17.01 -22.68 5.86
C LYS A 149 17.38 -21.25 6.26
N GLN A 150 17.80 -20.40 5.32
CA GLN A 150 18.06 -18.98 5.58
C GLN A 150 17.00 -18.14 4.90
N ARG A 151 15.83 -18.00 5.53
CA ARG A 151 14.87 -16.95 5.15
C ARG A 151 15.50 -15.62 5.52
N ARG A 152 16.09 -14.92 4.53
CA ARG A 152 16.72 -13.62 4.76
C ARG A 152 15.63 -12.62 5.11
N ALA A 153 15.72 -12.02 6.29
CA ALA A 153 14.94 -10.85 6.64
C ALA A 153 15.49 -9.64 5.87
N ILE A 154 14.60 -8.83 5.31
CA ILE A 154 14.90 -7.67 4.49
C ILE A 154 14.22 -6.46 5.14
N PRO A 155 14.88 -5.31 5.25
CA PRO A 155 14.20 -4.08 5.65
C PRO A 155 13.04 -3.77 4.71
N ILE A 156 11.85 -3.52 5.26
CA ILE A 156 10.65 -3.21 4.47
C ILE A 156 10.88 -1.96 3.59
N SER A 157 11.62 -0.98 4.09
CA SER A 157 11.98 0.24 3.36
C SER A 157 12.92 0.01 2.16
N GLU A 158 13.57 -1.14 2.07
CA GLU A 158 14.43 -1.52 0.94
C GLU A 158 13.66 -2.23 -0.19
N LEU A 159 12.38 -2.56 0.02
CA LEU A 159 11.56 -3.11 -1.05
C LEU A 159 11.30 -2.05 -2.14
N PRO A 160 11.22 -2.44 -3.43
CA PRO A 160 10.88 -1.52 -4.52
C PRO A 160 9.54 -0.80 -4.35
N VAL A 161 8.59 -1.48 -3.70
CA VAL A 161 7.27 -0.96 -3.32
C VAL A 161 7.01 -1.38 -1.89
N TYR A 162 6.75 -0.46 -0.97
CA TYR A 162 6.50 -0.79 0.44
C TYR A 162 5.38 0.05 1.05
N PRO A 163 4.71 -0.42 2.12
CA PRO A 163 3.67 0.37 2.77
C PRO A 163 4.21 1.68 3.33
N PHE A 164 3.45 2.76 3.13
CA PHE A 164 3.82 4.13 3.48
C PHE A 164 4.22 4.31 4.96
N CYS A 165 3.63 3.54 5.88
CA CYS A 165 3.95 3.60 7.30
C CYS A 165 5.40 3.23 7.63
N TYR A 166 6.09 2.48 6.75
CA TYR A 166 7.50 2.11 6.91
C TYR A 166 8.47 3.09 6.23
N ALA A 167 7.97 4.13 5.57
CA ALA A 167 8.86 5.17 5.04
C ALA A 167 9.51 5.94 6.19
N PRO A 168 10.79 6.33 6.08
CA PRO A 168 11.40 7.28 7.01
C PRO A 168 10.54 8.53 7.19
N GLN A 169 10.53 9.09 8.40
CA GLN A 169 9.64 10.22 8.76
C GLN A 169 9.75 11.40 7.78
N HIS A 170 10.95 11.78 7.37
CA HIS A 170 11.17 12.86 6.40
C HIS A 170 10.50 12.58 5.04
N GLN A 171 10.48 11.32 4.58
CA GLN A 171 9.80 10.92 3.34
C GLN A 171 8.28 10.94 3.52
N GLN A 172 7.79 10.50 4.68
CA GLN A 172 6.36 10.58 5.00
C GLN A 172 5.86 12.01 4.96
N GLU A 173 6.58 12.94 5.59
CA GLU A 173 6.26 14.36 5.61
C GLU A 173 6.31 14.96 4.19
N GLN A 174 7.36 14.66 3.43
CA GLN A 174 7.49 15.11 2.04
C GLN A 174 6.29 14.65 1.18
N LEU A 175 5.90 13.38 1.29
CA LEU A 175 4.79 12.81 0.53
C LEU A 175 3.44 13.34 1.00
N ARG A 176 3.24 13.57 2.31
CA ARG A 176 2.03 14.21 2.84
C ARG A 176 1.90 15.65 2.35
N ASN A 177 2.98 16.42 2.39
CA ASN A 177 3.00 17.81 1.91
C ASN A 177 2.71 17.88 0.41
N ARG A 178 3.34 17.03 -0.40
CA ARG A 178 3.05 16.92 -1.83
C ARG A 178 1.60 16.50 -2.07
N GLY A 179 1.11 15.48 -1.35
CA GLY A 179 -0.27 15.02 -1.45
C GLY A 179 -1.29 16.11 -1.13
N ALA A 180 -1.04 16.91 -0.10
CA ALA A 180 -1.88 18.05 0.26
C ALA A 180 -1.91 19.12 -0.83
N GLN A 181 -0.76 19.41 -1.46
CA GLN A 181 -0.69 20.33 -2.60
C GLN A 181 -1.47 19.79 -3.81
N TYR A 182 -1.24 18.53 -4.19
CA TYR A 182 -1.98 17.87 -5.27
C TYR A 182 -3.49 17.85 -5.01
N TRP A 183 -3.91 17.60 -3.77
CA TRP A 183 -5.32 17.59 -3.39
C TRP A 183 -5.97 18.98 -3.50
N ARG A 184 -5.23 20.06 -3.19
CA ARG A 184 -5.71 21.44 -3.41
C ARG A 184 -5.96 21.71 -4.89
N SER A 185 -5.15 21.18 -5.81
CA SER A 185 -5.35 21.38 -7.25
C SER A 185 -6.67 20.82 -7.80
N ARG A 186 -7.39 19.98 -7.03
CA ARG A 186 -8.71 19.43 -7.41
C ARG A 186 -9.76 20.50 -7.74
N ASN A 187 -9.69 21.66 -7.10
CA ASN A 187 -10.65 22.76 -7.31
C ASN A 187 -10.09 23.90 -8.19
N GLY A 188 -8.97 23.68 -8.89
CA GLY A 188 -8.38 24.71 -9.76
C GLY A 188 -7.72 25.85 -9.00
N HIS A 189 -6.89 25.53 -7.99
CA HIS A 189 -6.07 26.53 -7.31
C HIS A 189 -4.80 26.84 -8.12
N TYR A 190 -4.52 28.13 -8.33
CA TYR A 190 -3.25 28.61 -8.86
C TYR A 190 -2.11 28.18 -7.90
N CYS A 191 -1.17 27.39 -8.41
CA CYS A 191 0.04 27.01 -7.68
C CYS A 191 1.22 27.69 -8.37
N GLU A 192 1.73 28.76 -7.77
CA GLU A 192 2.96 29.40 -8.23
C GLU A 192 4.16 28.56 -7.79
N TYR A 193 4.95 28.07 -8.74
CA TYR A 193 6.23 27.46 -8.43
C TYR A 193 7.24 28.59 -8.20
N ILE A 194 7.47 28.93 -6.93
CA ILE A 194 8.62 29.76 -6.58
C ILE A 194 9.86 28.90 -6.78
N GLN A 195 10.56 29.11 -7.90
CA GLN A 195 11.91 28.59 -8.09
C GLN A 195 12.81 29.29 -7.08
N TYR A 196 13.23 28.58 -6.04
CA TYR A 196 14.41 28.98 -5.29
C TYR A 196 15.62 28.73 -6.20
N LYS A 197 16.04 29.78 -6.90
CA LYS A 197 17.42 29.89 -7.37
C LYS A 197 18.26 30.18 -6.14
N ASP A 198 18.86 29.14 -5.57
CA ASP A 198 20.08 29.37 -4.80
C ASP A 198 21.16 29.89 -5.75
N ASP A 199 21.85 30.90 -5.24
CA ASP A 199 22.98 31.66 -5.80
C ASP A 199 22.63 32.75 -6.83
N LEU A 200 22.41 33.95 -6.29
CA LEU A 200 23.40 35.04 -6.41
C LEU A 200 23.17 36.09 -5.30
N GLN A 201 24.28 36.47 -4.67
CA GLN A 201 24.39 37.39 -3.54
C GLN A 201 23.76 38.78 -3.80
N SER A 202 23.37 39.42 -2.70
CA SER A 202 23.10 40.86 -2.50
C SER A 202 21.80 41.43 -3.07
N ALA A 203 20.84 41.69 -2.18
CA ALA A 203 20.44 43.05 -1.81
C ALA A 203 19.30 43.01 -0.79
N ASN A 204 19.43 43.85 0.25
CA ASN A 204 18.35 44.25 1.13
C ASN A 204 17.11 44.70 0.33
N VAL A 205 15.91 44.53 0.89
CA VAL A 205 14.91 45.61 1.10
C VAL A 205 13.60 45.04 1.67
N SER A 206 13.28 45.56 2.86
CA SER A 206 12.00 45.97 3.44
C SER A 206 10.71 45.15 3.27
N ILE A 207 10.24 44.67 4.42
CA ILE A 207 8.85 44.38 4.75
C ILE A 207 8.04 45.68 4.69
N PRO A 208 6.89 45.77 4.00
CA PRO A 208 5.86 46.71 4.36
C PRO A 208 4.95 46.07 5.41
N ALA A 209 4.91 46.73 6.57
CA ALA A 209 3.83 46.62 7.51
C ALA A 209 2.55 47.25 6.92
N GLU A 210 1.43 46.96 7.59
CA GLU A 210 0.10 47.59 7.50
C GLU A 210 -0.90 46.92 6.52
N GLY A 211 -2.15 46.64 6.92
CA GLY A 211 -2.84 46.95 8.17
C GLY A 211 -4.30 46.47 8.18
N CYS A 212 -4.82 46.31 9.41
CA CYS A 212 -6.19 46.01 9.87
C CYS A 212 -6.76 44.61 9.58
#